data_AF-A0A0P6YKC6-F1
#
_entry.id   AF-A0A0P6YKC6-F1
#
_cell.length_a   1.000
_cell.length_b   1.000
_cell.length_c   1.000
_cell.angle_alpha   90.00
_cell.angle_beta   90.00
_cell.angle_gamma   90.00
#
_symmetry.space_group_name_H-M   'P 1'
#
loop_
_entity.id
_entity.type
_entity.pdbx_description
1 polymer ?
#
loop_
_entity_poly.entity_id
_entity_poly.type
_entity_poly.pdbx_seq_one_letter_code
_entity_poly.pdbx_strand_id
1 'polypeptide(L)'
;MANWDGRKNLAPIGHPVRLHLEYDYSAKAPAPTWQDYFNAWLATDEPAKTTGLVIGRWWHDSPEDNDIELVLEGIVNARERLPLLKALFVGDFTYEEWEISWIIQGDYAAVLAAYPQLEYLAIRGGSNLSFGAIQHQQLKGLVIQTGGLPVQVVRDVAAANLPALEHLELWLGNDEYGGNSTVDDLQPILSGERFPSLINLGLRDCEYVDTLAQAVAKAPILERIKVLDLSLGNLSDAGAEVLFTSEAIRKLEFLDLHHHYMSDGMRDCWATIELKSDVSGQETADEDGDEEYRYIAVSE
;
A
#
# COMPACT_ATOMS: atom_id res chain seq x y z
N MET A 1 1.74 15.28 -2.85
CA MET A 1 0.60 14.67 -2.12
C MET A 1 0.06 13.49 -2.91
N ALA A 2 0.64 12.30 -2.71
CA ALA A 2 0.07 11.07 -3.26
C ALA A 2 -1.10 10.64 -2.36
N ASN A 3 -2.25 11.31 -2.53
CA ASN A 3 -3.51 10.72 -2.09
C ASN A 3 -3.65 9.37 -2.80
N TRP A 4 -4.23 8.37 -2.14
CA TRP A 4 -4.68 7.12 -2.77
C TRP A 4 -5.39 7.46 -4.08
N ASP A 5 -4.69 7.30 -5.20
CA ASP A 5 -5.17 7.73 -6.51
C ASP A 5 -6.20 6.75 -7.08
N GLY A 6 -6.39 5.61 -6.39
CA GLY A 6 -7.61 4.81 -6.39
C GLY A 6 -8.16 4.60 -7.78
N ARG A 7 -7.28 4.37 -8.77
CA ARG A 7 -7.66 4.35 -10.19
C ARG A 7 -8.58 3.16 -10.52
N LYS A 8 -8.80 2.26 -9.56
CA LYS A 8 -9.85 1.24 -9.60
C LYS A 8 -10.83 1.36 -8.44
N ASN A 9 -12.11 1.41 -8.82
CA ASN A 9 -13.23 1.19 -7.92
C ASN A 9 -13.18 -0.25 -7.41
N LEU A 10 -12.78 -0.45 -6.15
CA LEU A 10 -13.12 -1.67 -5.43
C LEU A 10 -14.65 -1.85 -5.48
N ALA A 11 -15.11 -3.09 -5.45
CA ALA A 11 -16.55 -3.35 -5.37
C ALA A 11 -17.14 -2.56 -4.19
N PRO A 12 -18.30 -1.90 -4.32
CA PRO A 12 -18.87 -1.10 -3.25
C PRO A 12 -18.97 -1.94 -1.98
N ILE A 13 -18.21 -1.55 -0.95
CA ILE A 13 -18.14 -2.31 0.30
C ILE A 13 -19.41 -2.15 1.12
N GLY A 14 -20.32 -1.26 0.75
CA GLY A 14 -21.63 -1.09 1.39
C GLY A 14 -21.64 0.07 2.37
N HIS A 15 -21.52 -0.24 3.66
CA HIS A 15 -21.66 0.68 4.79
C HIS A 15 -20.31 0.89 5.52
N PRO A 16 -19.41 1.73 4.96
CA PRO A 16 -18.13 2.03 5.60
C PRO A 16 -18.30 3.04 6.74
N VAL A 17 -17.54 2.82 7.82
CA VAL A 17 -17.43 3.72 8.98
C VAL A 17 -15.96 4.13 9.14
N ARG A 18 -15.72 5.43 9.31
CA ARG A 18 -14.40 5.97 9.65
C ARG A 18 -14.37 6.39 11.12
N LEU A 19 -13.40 5.88 11.86
CA LEU A 19 -13.08 6.28 13.23
C LEU A 19 -11.75 7.04 13.19
N HIS A 20 -11.79 8.29 13.61
CA HIS A 20 -10.63 9.18 13.59
C HIS A 20 -10.66 10.04 14.86
N LEU A 21 -9.57 10.06 15.62
CA LEU A 21 -9.43 10.96 16.75
C LEU A 21 -9.01 12.35 16.29
N GLU A 22 -9.91 13.31 16.41
CA GLU A 22 -9.56 14.72 16.24
C GLU A 22 -8.81 15.24 17.49
N TYR A 23 -7.82 16.08 17.25
CA TYR A 23 -7.05 16.72 18.30
C TYR A 23 -7.60 18.12 18.59
N ASP A 24 -8.03 18.35 19.84
CA ASP A 24 -8.45 19.67 20.31
C ASP A 24 -7.31 20.35 21.07
N TYR A 25 -6.54 21.19 20.36
CA TYR A 25 -5.45 22.02 20.90
C TYR A 25 -5.89 22.97 22.03
N SER A 26 -7.19 23.15 22.27
CA SER A 26 -7.72 24.05 23.29
C SER A 26 -8.21 23.33 24.56
N ALA A 27 -8.26 22.00 24.57
CA ALA A 27 -8.82 21.22 25.66
C ALA A 27 -7.91 21.25 26.91
N LYS A 28 -8.53 21.50 28.08
CA LYS A 28 -7.85 21.54 29.40
C LYS A 28 -8.05 20.27 30.24
N ALA A 29 -8.85 19.32 29.75
CA ALA A 29 -9.12 18.02 30.38
C ALA A 29 -8.38 16.92 29.61
N PRO A 30 -8.05 15.76 30.25
CA PRO A 30 -7.49 14.65 29.50
C PRO A 30 -8.49 14.22 28.41
N ALA A 31 -8.03 14.18 27.17
CA ALA A 31 -8.84 13.74 26.04
C ALA A 31 -9.24 12.26 26.23
N PRO A 32 -10.48 11.85 25.87
CA PRO A 32 -10.85 10.44 25.90
C PRO A 32 -9.94 9.63 24.99
N THR A 33 -9.58 8.41 25.39
CA THR A 33 -8.70 7.56 24.59
C THR A 33 -9.39 7.02 23.34
N TRP A 34 -8.62 6.51 22.37
CA TRP A 34 -9.19 5.77 21.24
C TRP A 34 -10.12 4.65 21.71
N GLN A 35 -9.71 3.92 22.76
CA GLN A 35 -10.49 2.82 23.33
C GLN A 35 -11.85 3.29 23.87
N ASP A 36 -11.92 4.48 24.47
CA ASP A 36 -13.16 5.03 25.00
C ASP A 36 -14.16 5.31 23.86
N TYR A 37 -13.70 5.94 22.78
CA TYR A 37 -14.52 6.19 21.60
C TYR A 37 -14.93 4.89 20.90
N PHE A 38 -14.00 3.95 20.76
CA PHE A 38 -14.27 2.66 20.14
C PHE A 38 -15.32 1.88 20.94
N ASN A 39 -15.19 1.81 22.27
CA ASN A 39 -16.16 1.16 23.14
C ASN A 39 -17.54 1.84 23.12
N ALA A 40 -17.57 3.18 23.08
CA ALA A 40 -18.82 3.93 22.96
C ALA A 40 -19.51 3.63 21.61
N TRP A 41 -18.76 3.59 20.51
CA TRP A 41 -19.28 3.19 19.20
C TRP A 41 -19.76 1.73 19.20
N LEU A 42 -19.00 0.81 19.82
CA LEU A 42 -19.39 -0.60 19.98
C LEU A 42 -20.68 -0.77 20.81
N ALA A 43 -21.03 0.18 21.68
CA ALA A 43 -22.28 0.13 22.45
C ALA A 43 -23.52 0.48 21.62
N THR A 44 -23.35 0.95 20.38
CA THR A 44 -24.46 1.27 19.46
C THR A 44 -24.87 0.05 18.61
N ASP A 45 -25.92 0.22 17.78
CA ASP A 45 -26.33 -0.77 16.77
C ASP A 45 -25.49 -0.70 15.48
N GLU A 46 -24.64 0.32 15.33
CA GLU A 46 -23.87 0.58 14.12
C GLU A 46 -22.88 -0.54 13.75
N PRO A 47 -22.09 -1.11 14.68
CA PRO A 47 -21.13 -2.17 14.38
C PRO A 47 -21.75 -3.37 13.64
N ALA A 48 -23.00 -3.72 13.97
CA ALA A 48 -23.67 -4.88 13.38
C ALA A 48 -23.97 -4.71 11.88
N LYS A 49 -23.91 -3.47 11.36
CA LYS A 49 -24.17 -3.12 9.95
C LYS A 49 -22.90 -2.70 9.21
N THR A 50 -21.82 -2.42 9.93
CA THR A 50 -20.55 -1.97 9.39
C THR A 50 -19.91 -3.06 8.52
N THR A 51 -19.62 -2.69 7.27
CA THR A 51 -18.94 -3.56 6.32
C THR A 51 -17.53 -3.09 6.00
N GLY A 52 -17.20 -1.85 6.30
CA GLY A 52 -15.86 -1.30 6.19
C GLY A 52 -15.50 -0.47 7.43
N LEU A 53 -14.28 -0.61 7.91
CA LEU A 53 -13.76 0.17 9.03
C LEU A 53 -12.47 0.88 8.61
N VAL A 54 -12.43 2.19 8.75
CA VAL A 54 -11.25 3.01 8.51
C VAL A 54 -10.78 3.59 9.84
N ILE A 55 -9.55 3.30 10.22
CA ILE A 55 -8.88 3.80 11.42
C ILE A 55 -7.93 4.90 10.97
N GLY A 56 -8.30 6.15 11.28
CA GLY A 56 -7.42 7.31 11.18
C GLY A 56 -6.54 7.43 12.43
N ARG A 57 -6.35 8.64 12.95
CA ARG A 57 -5.53 8.85 14.15
C ARG A 57 -6.06 8.12 15.38
N TRP A 58 -5.16 7.46 16.14
CA TRP A 58 -5.48 6.70 17.37
C TRP A 58 -4.71 7.13 18.63
N TRP A 59 -3.92 8.20 18.57
CA TRP A 59 -3.28 8.81 19.76
C TRP A 59 -3.48 10.32 19.79
N HIS A 60 -3.43 10.92 20.99
CA HIS A 60 -3.61 12.37 21.17
C HIS A 60 -2.28 13.14 21.18
N ASP A 61 -1.40 12.94 22.16
CA ASP A 61 -0.34 13.94 22.44
C ASP A 61 1.10 13.44 22.31
N SER A 62 1.40 12.20 22.72
CA SER A 62 2.76 11.67 22.67
C SER A 62 2.84 10.48 21.69
N PRO A 63 3.89 10.39 20.86
CA PRO A 63 4.23 9.14 20.17
C PRO A 63 4.39 7.95 21.14
N GLU A 64 4.61 8.20 22.43
CA GLU A 64 4.67 7.18 23.48
C GLU A 64 3.29 6.58 23.80
N ASP A 65 2.19 7.28 23.47
CA ASP A 65 0.80 6.80 23.59
C ASP A 65 0.30 6.11 22.31
N ASN A 66 1.17 6.00 21.29
CA ASN A 66 0.88 5.40 19.99
C ASN A 66 0.97 3.86 20.04
N ASP A 67 0.17 3.24 20.91
CA ASP A 67 0.11 1.79 21.01
C ASP A 67 -0.92 1.22 20.03
N ILE A 68 -0.47 0.98 18.80
CA ILE A 68 -1.26 0.34 17.76
C ILE A 68 -1.75 -1.07 18.16
N GLU A 69 -1.03 -1.78 19.04
CA GLU A 69 -1.48 -3.12 19.47
C GLU A 69 -2.80 -3.05 20.22
N LEU A 70 -3.03 -2.01 21.03
CA LEU A 70 -4.33 -1.80 21.69
C LEU A 70 -5.47 -1.60 20.68
N VAL A 71 -5.19 -0.91 19.57
CA VAL A 71 -6.16 -0.71 18.48
C VAL A 71 -6.48 -2.04 17.79
N LEU A 72 -5.45 -2.81 17.42
CA LEU A 72 -5.60 -4.10 16.76
C LEU A 72 -6.31 -5.12 17.67
N GLU A 73 -5.93 -5.19 18.95
CA GLU A 73 -6.60 -6.02 19.97
C GLU A 73 -8.06 -5.61 20.16
N GLY A 74 -8.35 -4.32 20.19
CA GLY A 74 -9.72 -3.80 20.23
C GLY A 74 -10.56 -4.32 19.07
N ILE A 75 -10.03 -4.22 17.85
CA ILE A 75 -10.68 -4.71 16.63
C ILE A 75 -10.87 -6.24 16.69
N VAL A 76 -9.87 -7.01 17.13
CA VAL A 76 -9.97 -8.48 17.29
C VAL A 76 -11.05 -8.87 18.31
N ASN A 77 -11.13 -8.16 19.43
CA ASN A 77 -12.11 -8.41 20.48
C ASN A 77 -13.54 -8.02 20.06
N ALA A 78 -13.68 -7.09 19.12
CA ALA A 78 -14.96 -6.66 18.57
C ALA A 78 -15.57 -7.59 17.50
N ARG A 79 -14.91 -8.70 17.12
CA ARG A 79 -15.32 -9.58 16.01
C ARG A 79 -16.78 -10.03 16.04
N GLU A 80 -17.34 -10.30 17.23
CA GLU A 80 -18.75 -10.73 17.36
C GLU A 80 -19.74 -9.57 17.14
N ARG A 81 -19.28 -8.33 17.33
CA ARG A 81 -20.06 -7.10 17.09
C ARG A 81 -19.89 -6.57 15.67
N LEU A 82 -18.90 -7.06 14.92
CA LEU A 82 -18.59 -6.67 13.54
C LEU A 82 -18.80 -7.84 12.55
N PRO A 83 -19.97 -8.51 12.54
CA PRO A 83 -20.17 -9.74 11.78
C PRO A 83 -20.15 -9.54 10.26
N LEU A 84 -20.29 -8.31 9.77
CA LEU A 84 -20.34 -7.98 8.35
C LEU A 84 -19.06 -7.30 7.84
N LEU A 85 -18.02 -7.18 8.68
CA LEU A 85 -16.80 -6.49 8.30
C LEU A 85 -16.07 -7.21 7.16
N LYS A 86 -15.85 -6.48 6.07
CA LYS A 86 -15.22 -6.93 4.83
C LYS A 86 -14.04 -6.08 4.40
N ALA A 87 -13.94 -4.84 4.87
CA ALA A 87 -12.81 -3.97 4.56
C ALA A 87 -12.25 -3.34 5.84
N LEU A 88 -10.93 -3.33 5.96
CA LEU A 88 -10.22 -2.64 7.03
C LEU A 88 -9.13 -1.77 6.41
N PHE A 89 -9.09 -0.50 6.79
CA PHE A 89 -7.97 0.38 6.53
C PHE A 89 -7.43 0.91 7.86
N VAL A 90 -6.16 0.68 8.15
CA VAL A 90 -5.47 1.23 9.33
C VAL A 90 -4.38 2.19 8.91
N GLY A 91 -4.34 3.35 9.56
CA GLY A 91 -3.34 4.38 9.29
C GLY A 91 -3.82 5.46 8.33
N ASP A 92 -5.11 5.78 8.29
CA ASP A 92 -5.62 6.83 7.41
C ASP A 92 -5.30 8.24 7.93
N PHE A 93 -4.01 8.57 7.91
CA PHE A 93 -3.41 9.87 8.23
C PHE A 93 -3.20 10.69 6.96
N THR A 94 -3.49 11.99 7.01
CA THR A 94 -2.99 12.93 6.00
C THR A 94 -1.54 13.32 6.31
N TYR A 95 -0.83 13.84 5.31
CA TYR A 95 0.54 14.33 5.49
C TYR A 95 0.63 15.41 6.59
N GLU A 96 -0.36 16.30 6.66
CA GLU A 96 -0.42 17.34 7.69
C GLU A 96 -0.68 16.80 9.09
N GLU A 97 -1.27 15.61 9.21
CA GLU A 97 -1.55 14.97 10.48
C GLU A 97 -0.33 14.22 10.99
N TRP A 98 0.31 13.44 10.12
CA TRP A 98 1.50 12.67 10.42
C TRP A 98 2.18 12.19 9.15
N GLU A 99 3.49 12.36 9.09
CA GLU A 99 4.36 11.81 8.05
C GLU A 99 4.29 10.27 8.04
N ILE A 100 4.27 9.67 6.84
CA ILE A 100 4.01 8.24 6.65
C ILE A 100 5.10 7.35 7.29
N SER A 101 6.33 7.82 7.28
CA SER A 101 7.52 7.17 7.85
C SER A 101 7.42 7.01 9.37
N TRP A 102 6.69 7.91 10.02
CA TRP A 102 6.52 7.94 11.47
C TRP A 102 5.28 7.19 11.95
N ILE A 103 4.49 6.57 11.05
CA ILE A 103 3.34 5.77 11.44
C ILE A 103 3.80 4.38 11.87
N ILE A 104 3.71 4.13 13.18
CA ILE A 104 4.00 2.82 13.79
C ILE A 104 2.82 1.89 13.55
N GLN A 105 3.13 0.68 13.11
CA GLN A 105 2.21 -0.42 12.87
C GLN A 105 2.50 -1.60 13.81
N GLY A 106 1.65 -2.63 13.78
CA GLY A 106 1.74 -3.80 14.65
C GLY A 106 1.63 -5.12 13.89
N ASP A 107 1.30 -6.19 14.62
CA ASP A 107 1.07 -7.53 14.04
C ASP A 107 -0.40 -7.74 13.61
N TYR A 108 -0.60 -7.92 12.30
CA TYR A 108 -1.91 -8.12 11.70
C TYR A 108 -2.38 -9.58 11.67
N ALA A 109 -1.57 -10.54 12.13
CA ALA A 109 -1.91 -11.96 12.13
C ALA A 109 -3.23 -12.24 12.88
N ALA A 110 -3.39 -11.65 14.07
CA ALA A 110 -4.58 -11.81 14.89
C ALA A 110 -5.84 -11.21 14.24
N VAL A 111 -5.69 -10.07 13.56
CA VAL A 111 -6.78 -9.41 12.84
C VAL A 111 -7.27 -10.29 11.69
N LEU A 112 -6.36 -10.78 10.85
CA LEU A 112 -6.71 -11.67 9.74
C LEU A 112 -7.38 -12.97 10.22
N ALA A 113 -6.93 -13.52 11.35
CA ALA A 113 -7.55 -14.70 11.95
C ALA A 113 -8.95 -14.42 12.52
N ALA A 114 -9.18 -13.23 13.09
CA ALA A 114 -10.45 -12.86 13.69
C ALA A 114 -11.56 -12.58 12.65
N TYR A 115 -11.20 -12.18 11.43
CA TYR A 115 -12.12 -11.77 10.37
C TYR A 115 -11.99 -12.63 9.10
N PRO A 116 -12.41 -13.90 9.12
CA PRO A 116 -12.24 -14.82 7.97
C PRO A 116 -13.04 -14.44 6.71
N GLN A 117 -13.94 -13.45 6.82
CA GLN A 117 -14.72 -12.89 5.70
C GLN A 117 -14.15 -11.57 5.17
N LEU A 118 -12.98 -11.13 5.67
CA LEU A 118 -12.34 -9.90 5.22
C LEU A 118 -11.91 -10.02 3.74
N GLU A 119 -12.37 -9.07 2.94
CA GLU A 119 -12.10 -8.99 1.50
C GLU A 119 -10.99 -7.97 1.17
N TYR A 120 -10.84 -6.91 1.98
CA TYR A 120 -9.88 -5.84 1.70
C TYR A 120 -9.13 -5.41 2.97
N LEU A 121 -7.80 -5.35 2.88
CA LEU A 121 -6.94 -4.81 3.91
C LEU A 121 -6.02 -3.75 3.30
N ALA A 122 -6.09 -2.54 3.84
CA ALA A 122 -5.16 -1.46 3.56
C ALA A 122 -4.44 -1.05 4.84
N ILE A 123 -3.14 -0.79 4.73
CA ILE A 123 -2.29 -0.36 5.83
C ILE A 123 -1.42 0.79 5.32
N ARG A 124 -1.30 1.86 6.11
CA ARG A 124 -0.39 2.98 5.84
C ARG A 124 0.57 3.14 7.01
N GLY A 125 1.87 3.15 6.74
CA GLY A 125 2.96 3.06 7.72
C GLY A 125 3.66 1.70 7.66
N GLY A 126 4.99 1.70 7.79
CA GLY A 126 5.82 0.48 7.67
C GLY A 126 6.56 0.10 8.95
N SER A 127 6.74 1.05 9.88
CA SER A 127 7.47 0.84 11.13
C SER A 127 6.79 -0.24 11.98
N ASN A 128 7.51 -1.28 12.40
CA ASN A 128 7.01 -2.44 13.16
C ASN A 128 5.90 -3.28 12.49
N LEU A 129 5.56 -3.01 11.22
CA LEU A 129 4.55 -3.79 10.50
C LEU A 129 4.99 -5.27 10.39
N SER A 130 4.10 -6.18 10.80
CA SER A 130 4.32 -7.61 10.62
C SER A 130 3.00 -8.37 10.40
N PHE A 131 3.10 -9.57 9.81
CA PHE A 131 1.96 -10.46 9.59
C PHE A 131 2.22 -11.91 10.02
N GLY A 132 3.47 -12.28 10.25
CA GLY A 132 3.86 -13.69 10.36
C GLY A 132 3.43 -14.49 9.12
N ALA A 133 2.84 -15.66 9.33
CA ALA A 133 2.38 -16.52 8.25
C ALA A 133 0.97 -16.12 7.77
N ILE A 134 0.88 -15.44 6.62
CA ILE A 134 -0.39 -14.98 6.06
C ILE A 134 -1.16 -16.13 5.39
N GLN A 135 -2.38 -16.40 5.88
CA GLN A 135 -3.34 -17.28 5.24
C GLN A 135 -4.74 -16.67 5.30
N HIS A 136 -5.34 -16.38 4.14
CA HIS A 136 -6.69 -15.82 4.08
C HIS A 136 -7.42 -16.21 2.80
N GLN A 137 -8.60 -16.83 2.94
CA GLN A 137 -9.32 -17.41 1.80
C GLN A 137 -10.17 -16.39 1.03
N GLN A 138 -10.54 -15.28 1.67
CA GLN A 138 -11.47 -14.29 1.11
C GLN A 138 -10.79 -12.95 0.77
N LEU A 139 -9.49 -12.78 1.07
CA LEU A 139 -8.82 -11.50 0.87
C LEU A 139 -8.58 -11.30 -0.63
N LYS A 140 -9.22 -10.26 -1.18
CA LYS A 140 -9.17 -9.86 -2.59
C LYS A 140 -8.22 -8.69 -2.83
N GLY A 141 -8.07 -7.80 -1.85
CA GLY A 141 -7.14 -6.68 -1.95
C GLY A 141 -6.24 -6.57 -0.73
N LEU A 142 -4.94 -6.44 -0.98
CA LEU A 142 -3.94 -6.07 0.02
C LEU A 142 -3.17 -4.86 -0.47
N VAL A 143 -3.17 -3.80 0.34
CA VAL A 143 -2.49 -2.54 0.08
C VAL A 143 -1.61 -2.20 1.27
N ILE A 144 -0.34 -1.92 1.02
CA ILE A 144 0.61 -1.48 2.03
C ILE A 144 1.33 -0.25 1.52
N GLN A 145 1.07 0.90 2.17
CA GLN A 145 1.63 2.21 1.83
C GLN A 145 2.70 2.57 2.86
N THR A 146 3.94 2.78 2.43
CA THR A 146 5.06 3.10 3.32
C THR A 146 6.07 3.96 2.57
N GLY A 147 6.82 4.82 3.28
CA GLY A 147 8.03 5.44 2.71
C GLY A 147 9.24 4.50 2.63
N GLY A 148 9.16 3.32 3.25
CA GLY A 148 10.20 2.28 3.27
C GLY A 148 9.65 0.96 3.78
N LEU A 149 9.37 0.00 2.87
CA LEU A 149 8.74 -1.26 3.25
C LEU A 149 9.79 -2.27 3.72
N PRO A 150 9.73 -2.75 4.99
CA PRO A 150 10.70 -3.72 5.48
C PRO A 150 10.67 -5.01 4.64
N VAL A 151 11.85 -5.52 4.30
CA VAL A 151 12.00 -6.73 3.45
C VAL A 151 11.28 -7.95 4.03
N GLN A 152 11.19 -8.05 5.36
CA GLN A 152 10.45 -9.15 5.99
C GLN A 152 8.97 -9.11 5.62
N VAL A 153 8.36 -7.93 5.53
CA VAL A 153 6.96 -7.78 5.08
C VAL A 153 6.81 -8.19 3.62
N VAL A 154 7.75 -7.79 2.75
CA VAL A 154 7.77 -8.24 1.34
C VAL A 154 7.83 -9.76 1.26
N ARG A 155 8.70 -10.39 2.05
CA ARG A 155 8.87 -11.85 2.10
C ARG A 155 7.64 -12.55 2.66
N ASP A 156 7.01 -12.01 3.70
CA ASP A 156 5.80 -12.57 4.31
C ASP A 156 4.64 -12.53 3.31
N VAL A 157 4.46 -11.41 2.60
CA VAL A 157 3.47 -11.27 1.51
C VAL A 157 3.80 -12.24 0.37
N ALA A 158 5.04 -12.28 -0.09
CA ALA A 158 5.48 -13.22 -1.13
C ALA A 158 5.29 -14.68 -0.70
N ALA A 159 5.33 -14.98 0.61
CA ALA A 159 5.10 -16.27 1.23
C ALA A 159 3.62 -16.55 1.59
N ALA A 160 2.71 -15.61 1.36
CA ALA A 160 1.30 -15.73 1.75
C ALA A 160 0.50 -16.77 0.95
N ASN A 161 -0.53 -17.35 1.58
CA ASN A 161 -1.56 -18.14 0.92
C ASN A 161 -2.86 -17.32 0.80
N LEU A 162 -3.00 -16.63 -0.34
CA LEU A 162 -4.11 -15.72 -0.64
C LEU A 162 -4.73 -16.08 -2.00
N PRO A 163 -5.49 -17.18 -2.10
CA PRO A 163 -5.97 -17.69 -3.40
C PRO A 163 -7.00 -16.76 -4.07
N ALA A 164 -7.67 -15.92 -3.30
CA ALA A 164 -8.66 -14.94 -3.79
C ALA A 164 -8.05 -13.56 -4.10
N LEU A 165 -6.74 -13.36 -3.93
CA LEU A 165 -6.12 -12.04 -4.09
C LEU A 165 -6.16 -11.60 -5.56
N GLU A 166 -6.86 -10.50 -5.82
CA GLU A 166 -7.05 -9.87 -7.13
C GLU A 166 -6.23 -8.57 -7.27
N HIS A 167 -5.95 -7.88 -6.16
CA HIS A 167 -5.17 -6.64 -6.10
C HIS A 167 -4.09 -6.73 -5.03
N LEU A 168 -2.84 -6.57 -5.42
CA LEU A 168 -1.70 -6.42 -4.52
C LEU A 168 -1.00 -5.10 -4.83
N GLU A 169 -0.82 -4.27 -3.81
CA GLU A 169 -0.10 -3.01 -3.92
C GLU A 169 0.88 -2.85 -2.76
N LEU A 170 2.16 -2.72 -3.11
CA LEU A 170 3.27 -2.53 -2.18
C LEU A 170 3.98 -1.24 -2.57
N TRP A 171 4.06 -0.28 -1.65
CA TRP A 171 4.92 0.90 -1.79
C TRP A 171 6.27 0.55 -1.18
N LEU A 172 7.27 0.36 -2.03
CA LEU A 172 8.53 -0.28 -1.64
C LEU A 172 9.45 0.68 -0.85
N GLY A 173 9.34 1.97 -1.14
CA GLY A 173 10.08 3.04 -0.50
C GLY A 173 11.56 3.07 -0.83
N ASN A 174 12.32 3.69 0.07
CA ASN A 174 13.79 3.75 0.06
C ASN A 174 14.38 3.25 1.40
N ASP A 175 15.70 3.18 1.48
CA ASP A 175 16.41 2.68 2.67
C ASP A 175 16.44 3.66 3.85
N GLU A 176 16.40 4.97 3.59
CA GLU A 176 16.33 6.01 4.61
C GLU A 176 15.13 5.83 5.55
N TYR A 177 14.01 5.36 5.02
CA TYR A 177 12.77 5.12 5.78
C TYR A 177 12.48 3.63 6.04
N GLY A 178 13.49 2.77 5.92
CA GLY A 178 13.45 1.36 6.34
C GLY A 178 13.21 0.33 5.22
N GLY A 179 13.07 0.79 3.97
CA GLY A 179 12.92 -0.06 2.79
C GLY A 179 14.24 -0.73 2.42
N ASN A 180 14.27 -2.06 2.43
CA ASN A 180 15.51 -2.80 2.15
C ASN A 180 15.27 -4.07 1.32
N SER A 181 14.18 -4.05 0.55
CA SER A 181 13.85 -5.11 -0.39
C SER A 181 14.68 -5.02 -1.66
N THR A 182 14.85 -6.16 -2.33
CA THR A 182 15.46 -6.24 -3.64
C THR A 182 14.54 -6.96 -4.62
N VAL A 183 14.91 -6.95 -5.91
CA VAL A 183 14.22 -7.75 -6.94
C VAL A 183 14.13 -9.23 -6.56
N ASP A 184 15.13 -9.79 -5.88
CA ASP A 184 15.16 -11.19 -5.48
C ASP A 184 14.04 -11.51 -4.47
N ASP A 185 13.72 -10.58 -3.58
CA ASP A 185 12.63 -10.72 -2.61
C ASP A 185 11.25 -10.70 -3.29
N LEU A 186 11.15 -10.05 -4.45
CA LEU A 186 9.93 -9.96 -5.25
C LEU A 186 9.76 -11.12 -6.24
N GLN A 187 10.81 -11.91 -6.51
CA GLN A 187 10.75 -13.04 -7.46
C GLN A 187 9.59 -14.01 -7.23
N PRO A 188 9.21 -14.40 -5.99
CA PRO A 188 8.08 -15.28 -5.79
C PRO A 188 6.75 -14.67 -6.27
N ILE A 189 6.59 -13.35 -6.20
CA ILE A 189 5.42 -12.63 -6.73
C ILE A 189 5.52 -12.57 -8.26
N LEU A 190 6.68 -12.17 -8.79
CA LEU A 190 6.93 -11.99 -10.23
C LEU A 190 6.89 -13.31 -11.03
N SER A 191 7.12 -14.45 -10.38
CA SER A 191 6.94 -15.77 -10.98
C SER A 191 5.49 -16.04 -11.40
N GLY A 192 4.52 -15.39 -10.77
CA GLY A 192 3.11 -15.67 -10.94
C GLY A 192 2.66 -17.04 -10.40
N GLU A 193 3.44 -17.76 -9.61
CA GLU A 193 2.99 -19.07 -9.10
C GLU A 193 2.08 -18.95 -7.86
N ARG A 194 2.16 -17.81 -7.15
CA ARG A 194 1.59 -17.65 -5.80
C ARG A 194 0.13 -17.21 -5.75
N PHE A 195 -0.21 -16.22 -6.57
CA PHE A 195 -1.53 -15.58 -6.53
C PHE A 195 -2.29 -15.90 -7.82
N PRO A 196 -3.05 -17.00 -7.86
CA PRO A 196 -3.70 -17.47 -9.09
C PRO A 196 -4.78 -16.51 -9.61
N SER A 197 -5.37 -15.70 -8.72
CA SER A 197 -6.44 -14.75 -9.06
C SER A 197 -5.94 -13.32 -9.27
N LEU A 198 -4.62 -13.08 -9.22
CA LEU A 198 -4.08 -11.72 -9.25
C LEU A 198 -4.32 -11.07 -10.61
N ILE A 199 -4.91 -9.87 -10.58
CA ILE A 199 -5.25 -9.07 -11.75
C ILE A 199 -4.45 -7.75 -11.76
N ASN A 200 -4.19 -7.20 -10.59
CA ASN A 200 -3.51 -5.92 -10.43
C ASN A 200 -2.30 -6.08 -9.52
N LEU A 201 -1.15 -5.64 -10.00
CA LEU A 201 0.08 -5.59 -9.24
C LEU A 201 0.63 -4.17 -9.25
N GLY A 202 0.67 -3.55 -8.08
CA GLY A 202 1.38 -2.30 -7.84
C GLY A 202 2.66 -2.54 -7.04
N LEU A 203 3.79 -2.16 -7.63
CA LEU A 203 5.10 -2.10 -6.98
C LEU A 203 5.57 -0.65 -7.09
N ARG A 204 4.93 0.18 -6.27
CA ARG A 204 4.97 1.63 -6.37
C ARG A 204 6.09 2.20 -5.52
N ASP A 205 6.36 3.48 -5.74
CA ASP A 205 7.14 4.31 -4.81
C ASP A 205 8.50 3.68 -4.51
N CYS A 206 9.16 3.21 -5.57
CA CYS A 206 10.31 2.32 -5.49
C CYS A 206 11.57 3.06 -5.95
N GLU A 207 12.56 3.17 -5.06
CA GLU A 207 13.83 3.82 -5.39
C GLU A 207 14.60 3.05 -6.48
N TYR A 208 14.60 1.72 -6.42
CA TYR A 208 15.33 0.86 -7.37
C TYR A 208 14.50 0.45 -8.61
N VAL A 209 13.50 1.26 -8.98
CA VAL A 209 12.49 0.89 -9.99
C VAL A 209 13.09 0.60 -11.38
N ASP A 210 14.22 1.19 -11.78
CA ASP A 210 14.89 0.84 -13.04
C ASP A 210 15.37 -0.62 -13.07
N THR A 211 15.92 -1.10 -11.95
CA THR A 211 16.33 -2.50 -11.79
C THR A 211 15.11 -3.41 -11.74
N LEU A 212 14.04 -2.97 -11.06
CA LEU A 212 12.77 -3.69 -11.02
C LEU A 212 12.14 -3.80 -12.42
N ALA A 213 12.15 -2.74 -13.22
CA ALA A 213 11.64 -2.70 -14.58
C ALA A 213 12.31 -3.76 -15.46
N GLN A 214 13.62 -3.95 -15.33
CA GLN A 214 14.37 -5.00 -16.04
C GLN A 214 13.91 -6.42 -15.68
N ALA A 215 13.57 -6.64 -14.41
CA ALA A 215 13.07 -7.93 -13.94
C ALA A 215 11.62 -8.16 -14.38
N VAL A 216 10.76 -7.15 -14.19
CA VAL A 216 9.34 -7.18 -14.55
C VAL A 216 9.14 -7.38 -16.05
N ALA A 217 9.95 -6.73 -16.89
CA ALA A 217 9.89 -6.88 -18.35
C ALA A 217 10.04 -8.33 -18.84
N LYS A 218 10.57 -9.23 -18.00
CA LYS A 218 10.79 -10.66 -18.26
C LYS A 218 9.94 -11.57 -17.36
N ALA A 219 9.12 -10.99 -16.48
CA ALA A 219 8.44 -11.71 -15.42
C ALA A 219 7.21 -12.48 -15.96
N PRO A 220 7.06 -13.78 -15.66
CA PRO A 220 5.90 -14.56 -16.09
C PRO A 220 4.54 -14.03 -15.60
N ILE A 221 4.52 -13.25 -14.50
CA ILE A 221 3.30 -12.63 -13.99
C ILE A 221 2.57 -11.77 -15.05
N LEU A 222 3.30 -11.18 -16.01
CA LEU A 222 2.73 -10.35 -17.09
C LEU A 222 1.77 -11.12 -18.01
N GLU A 223 1.84 -12.45 -18.04
CA GLU A 223 0.88 -13.27 -18.80
C GLU A 223 -0.50 -13.35 -18.13
N ARG A 224 -0.62 -12.92 -16.87
CA ARG A 224 -1.84 -13.07 -16.07
C ARG A 224 -2.45 -11.73 -15.66
N ILE A 225 -1.61 -10.83 -15.15
CA ILE A 225 -2.12 -9.55 -14.65
C ILE A 225 -2.60 -8.69 -15.81
N LYS A 226 -3.58 -7.84 -15.53
CA LYS A 226 -4.13 -6.88 -16.48
C LYS A 226 -3.58 -5.48 -16.23
N VAL A 227 -3.21 -5.19 -14.98
CA VAL A 227 -2.69 -3.89 -14.60
C VAL A 227 -1.39 -4.05 -13.84
N LEU A 228 -0.39 -3.33 -14.31
CA LEU A 228 0.89 -3.15 -13.63
C LEU A 228 1.03 -1.67 -13.29
N ASP A 229 1.42 -1.38 -12.06
CA ASP A 229 1.69 -0.03 -11.57
C ASP A 229 3.10 0.01 -10.99
N LEU A 230 3.97 0.80 -11.62
CA LEU A 230 5.34 1.12 -11.21
C LEU A 230 5.51 2.63 -10.96
N SER A 231 4.41 3.33 -10.69
CA SER A 231 4.37 4.77 -10.45
C SER A 231 5.07 5.17 -9.15
N LEU A 232 5.25 6.48 -8.97
CA LEU A 232 5.78 7.09 -7.75
C LEU A 232 7.28 6.83 -7.49
N GLY A 233 7.97 6.09 -8.37
CA GLY A 233 9.37 5.72 -8.20
C GLY A 233 10.35 6.60 -8.99
N ASN A 234 11.63 6.21 -8.92
CA ASN A 234 12.74 6.89 -9.60
C ASN A 234 12.93 6.46 -11.07
N LEU A 235 11.84 6.14 -11.79
CA LEU A 235 11.93 5.52 -13.12
C LEU A 235 12.57 6.48 -14.12
N SER A 236 13.67 6.05 -14.74
CA SER A 236 14.41 6.85 -15.70
C SER A 236 14.31 6.28 -17.10
N ASP A 237 14.99 6.92 -18.06
CA ASP A 237 15.12 6.42 -19.42
C ASP A 237 15.62 4.96 -19.46
N ALA A 238 16.50 4.56 -18.53
CA ALA A 238 17.04 3.20 -18.49
C ALA A 238 15.96 2.14 -18.22
N GLY A 239 15.13 2.32 -17.19
CA GLY A 239 14.03 1.40 -16.90
C GLY A 239 12.91 1.50 -17.93
N ALA A 240 12.61 2.74 -18.37
CA ALA A 240 11.57 3.02 -19.34
C ALA A 240 11.85 2.40 -20.71
N GLU A 241 13.09 2.44 -21.21
CA GLU A 241 13.48 1.82 -22.48
C GLU A 241 13.28 0.29 -22.43
N VAL A 242 13.63 -0.32 -21.30
CA VAL A 242 13.48 -1.78 -21.12
C VAL A 242 12.02 -2.19 -21.11
N LEU A 243 11.15 -1.42 -20.46
CA LEU A 243 9.71 -1.66 -20.51
C LEU A 243 9.18 -1.44 -21.93
N PHE A 244 9.51 -0.32 -22.57
CA PHE A 244 9.02 0.04 -23.91
C PHE A 244 9.31 -1.03 -24.96
N THR A 245 10.48 -1.66 -24.87
CA THR A 245 10.95 -2.74 -25.76
C THR A 245 10.43 -4.13 -25.39
N SER A 246 9.78 -4.29 -24.24
CA SER A 246 9.19 -5.56 -23.83
C SER A 246 7.85 -5.83 -24.53
N GLU A 247 7.78 -6.93 -25.27
CA GLU A 247 6.51 -7.39 -25.85
C GLU A 247 5.53 -7.86 -24.76
N ALA A 248 6.03 -8.33 -23.62
CA ALA A 248 5.19 -8.87 -22.55
C ALA A 248 4.29 -7.79 -21.93
N ILE A 249 4.80 -6.56 -21.77
CA ILE A 249 3.99 -5.46 -21.19
C ILE A 249 2.82 -5.05 -22.11
N ARG A 250 2.89 -5.34 -23.42
CA ARG A 250 1.82 -5.02 -24.37
C ARG A 250 0.57 -5.88 -24.18
N LYS A 251 0.66 -6.93 -23.35
CA LYS A 251 -0.47 -7.78 -22.97
C LYS A 251 -1.31 -7.19 -21.84
N LEU A 252 -0.79 -6.17 -21.15
CA LEU A 252 -1.50 -5.46 -20.10
C LEU A 252 -2.68 -4.67 -20.68
N GLU A 253 -3.73 -4.52 -19.89
CA GLU A 253 -4.83 -3.58 -20.17
C GLU A 253 -4.43 -2.15 -19.76
N PHE A 254 -3.56 -2.00 -18.75
CA PHE A 254 -3.06 -0.71 -18.28
C PHE A 254 -1.66 -0.82 -17.65
N LEU A 255 -0.80 0.14 -17.97
CA LEU A 255 0.51 0.31 -17.33
C LEU A 255 0.62 1.72 -16.74
N ASP A 256 0.79 1.81 -15.43
CA ASP A 256 0.95 3.08 -14.74
C ASP A 256 2.42 3.35 -14.41
N LEU A 257 2.95 4.45 -14.95
CA LEU A 257 4.31 4.94 -14.72
C LEU A 257 4.31 6.40 -14.28
N HIS A 258 3.17 6.94 -13.78
CA HIS A 258 3.15 8.36 -13.40
C HIS A 258 4.11 8.65 -12.25
N HIS A 259 4.55 9.90 -12.14
CA HIS A 259 5.64 10.29 -11.24
C HIS A 259 6.93 9.53 -11.58
N HIS A 260 7.70 10.10 -12.49
CA HIS A 260 8.90 9.48 -13.08
C HIS A 260 9.94 10.54 -13.48
N TYR A 261 11.14 10.09 -13.84
CA TYR A 261 12.27 10.92 -14.29
C TYR A 261 12.68 10.67 -15.75
N MET A 262 11.79 10.11 -16.57
CA MET A 262 12.01 10.02 -18.03
C MET A 262 12.27 11.40 -18.66
N SER A 263 13.23 11.46 -19.57
CA SER A 263 13.48 12.63 -20.41
C SER A 263 12.32 12.90 -21.36
N ASP A 264 12.23 14.13 -21.88
CA ASP A 264 11.21 14.48 -22.88
C ASP A 264 11.26 13.57 -24.10
N GLY A 265 12.47 13.20 -24.56
CA GLY A 265 12.65 12.29 -25.69
C GLY A 265 12.12 10.89 -25.41
N MET A 266 12.32 10.38 -24.19
CA MET A 266 11.73 9.10 -23.78
C MET A 266 10.21 9.20 -23.68
N ARG A 267 9.66 10.27 -23.11
CA ARG A 267 8.20 10.49 -23.05
C ARG A 267 7.55 10.56 -24.43
N ASP A 268 8.21 11.22 -25.38
CA ASP A 268 7.77 11.27 -26.77
C ASP A 268 7.74 9.87 -27.40
N CYS A 269 8.73 9.01 -27.10
CA CYS A 269 8.68 7.60 -27.48
C CYS A 269 7.47 6.88 -26.85
N TRP A 270 7.23 7.07 -25.55
CA TRP A 270 6.10 6.46 -24.84
C TRP A 270 4.74 6.91 -25.36
N ALA A 271 4.61 8.14 -25.89
CA ALA A 271 3.39 8.60 -26.54
C ALA A 271 3.01 7.76 -27.79
N THR A 272 3.96 7.01 -28.36
CA THR A 272 3.73 6.10 -29.50
C THR A 272 3.41 4.66 -29.09
N ILE A 273 3.39 4.36 -27.79
CA ILE A 273 3.15 3.01 -27.30
C ILE A 273 1.71 2.57 -27.61
N GLU A 274 1.54 1.44 -28.30
CA GLU A 274 0.24 0.76 -28.47
C GLU A 274 -0.16 0.01 -27.19
N LEU A 275 -0.22 0.72 -26.07
CA LEU A 275 -0.64 0.23 -24.76
C LEU A 275 -1.32 1.41 -24.04
N LYS A 276 -2.41 1.16 -23.32
CA LYS A 276 -2.96 2.20 -22.45
C LYS A 276 -1.98 2.40 -21.28
N SER A 277 -1.30 3.52 -21.25
CA SER A 277 -0.36 3.85 -20.18
C SER A 277 -0.58 5.26 -19.63
N ASP A 278 -0.17 5.48 -18.38
CA ASP A 278 0.01 6.81 -17.82
C ASP A 278 1.50 7.10 -17.61
N VAL A 279 1.98 8.16 -18.25
CA VAL A 279 3.34 8.70 -18.19
C VAL A 279 3.30 10.20 -17.88
N SER A 280 2.34 10.59 -17.03
CA SER A 280 2.20 11.94 -16.47
C SER A 280 3.04 12.09 -15.19
N GLY A 281 3.14 13.32 -14.67
CA GLY A 281 3.98 13.59 -13.49
C GLY A 281 5.46 13.37 -13.80
N GLN A 282 5.99 14.00 -14.85
CA GLN A 282 7.43 14.03 -15.05
C GLN A 282 8.06 14.93 -13.98
N GLU A 283 9.05 14.41 -13.29
CA GLU A 283 9.87 15.10 -12.31
C GLU A 283 11.27 15.39 -12.88
N THR A 284 11.94 16.37 -12.28
CA THR A 284 13.32 16.76 -12.63
C THR A 284 14.23 16.33 -11.49
N ALA A 285 15.35 15.68 -11.82
CA ALA A 285 16.34 15.33 -10.81
C ALA A 285 16.97 16.60 -10.20
N ASP A 286 17.25 16.57 -8.90
CA ASP A 286 18.00 17.63 -8.25
C ASP A 286 19.49 17.47 -8.60
N GLU A 287 20.15 18.58 -8.94
CA GLU A 287 21.57 18.61 -9.29
C GLU A 287 22.38 19.23 -8.15
N ASP A 288 23.30 18.46 -7.55
CA ASP A 288 24.35 18.99 -6.67
C ASP A 288 25.72 18.71 -7.27
N GLY A 289 26.25 19.70 -8.00
CA GLY A 289 27.51 19.57 -8.71
C GLY A 289 27.43 18.63 -9.91
N ASP A 290 28.13 17.50 -9.85
CA ASP A 290 28.15 16.46 -10.89
C ASP A 290 27.23 15.26 -10.54
N GLU A 291 26.46 15.37 -9.45
CA GLU A 291 25.58 14.31 -8.95
C GLU A 291 24.11 14.68 -9.19
N GLU A 292 23.34 13.72 -9.73
CA GLU A 292 21.89 13.82 -9.91
C GLU A 292 21.17 13.00 -8.84
N TYR A 293 20.22 13.63 -8.15
CA TYR A 293 19.40 13.03 -7.10
C TYR A 293 17.95 12.91 -7.55
N ARG A 294 17.36 11.72 -7.35
CA ARG A 294 15.96 11.44 -7.66
C ARG A 294 15.26 10.98 -6.40
N TYR A 295 14.03 11.43 -6.24
CA TYR A 295 13.24 11.17 -5.05
C TYR A 295 11.96 10.44 -5.45
N ILE A 296 11.64 9.40 -4.69
CA ILE A 296 10.33 8.77 -4.76
C ILE A 296 9.26 9.76 -4.29
N ALA A 297 8.01 9.56 -4.72
CA ALA A 297 6.94 10.53 -4.48
C ALA A 297 6.59 10.67 -3.00
N VAL A 298 6.79 9.59 -2.23
CA VAL A 298 6.48 9.51 -0.81
C VAL A 298 7.61 8.83 -0.06
N SER A 299 8.35 9.58 0.75
CA SER A 299 9.45 9.04 1.55
C SER A 299 9.24 9.33 3.03
N GLU A 300 8.94 10.59 3.37
CA GLU A 300 8.67 11.05 4.74
C GLU A 300 7.18 11.06 5.09
#